data_AF-A0A0P9BXK1-F1
#
_entry.id   AF-A0A0P9BXK1-F1
#
_cell.length_a   1.000
_cell.length_b   1.000
_cell.length_c   1.000
_cell.angle_alpha   90.00
_cell.angle_beta   90.00
_cell.angle_gamma   90.00
#
_symmetry.space_group_name_H-M   'P 1'
#
loop_
_entity.id
_entity.type
_entity.pdbx_description
1 polymer ?
#
loop_
_entity_poly.entity_id
_entity_poly.type
_entity_poly.pdbx_seq_one_letter_code
_entity_poly.pdbx_strand_id
1 'polypeptide(L)'
;MGLVTKFFYCIELKFAVVIIGFVDIILSVLCGCYLPWLRRVVEADYESWTEATAGFFKKSVEDMYVNRFGYTMYVFLLVVLVLHVGACILLIVSADSSQKLMIAPYIATALMRFVLLLLIVTWIATKSFDCTTSYWLIGLSLAPAGYFWLTVVSWYMENDS
;
A
#
# COMPACT_ATOMS: atom_id res chain seq x y z
N MET A 1 -12.94 24.93 8.33
CA MET A 1 -13.07 24.77 6.87
C MET A 1 -11.88 25.31 6.07
N GLY A 2 -11.19 26.39 6.47
CA GLY A 2 -10.07 26.96 5.69
C GLY A 2 -8.71 26.25 5.75
N LEU A 3 -8.57 25.16 6.52
CA LEU A 3 -7.28 24.47 6.73
C LEU A 3 -7.01 23.38 5.69
N VAL A 4 -8.07 22.80 5.11
CA VAL A 4 -8.02 21.71 4.12
C VAL A 4 -7.90 22.25 2.69
N THR A 5 -8.55 23.39 2.39
CA THR A 5 -8.44 24.09 1.09
C THR A 5 -7.08 24.75 0.86
N LYS A 6 -6.24 24.88 1.88
CA LYS A 6 -4.95 25.58 1.82
C LYS A 6 -3.73 24.67 2.02
N PHE A 7 -3.89 23.34 1.97
CA PHE A 7 -2.84 22.47 2.49
C PHE A 7 -1.50 22.55 1.72
N PHE A 8 -1.47 22.98 0.45
CA PHE A 8 -0.22 23.36 -0.22
C PHE A 8 -0.42 24.46 -1.26
N TYR A 9 -0.10 25.70 -0.91
CA TYR A 9 -0.13 26.90 -1.76
C TYR A 9 0.90 26.88 -2.93
N CYS A 10 1.51 25.73 -3.24
CA CYS A 10 2.60 25.62 -4.22
C CYS A 10 2.15 25.11 -5.60
N ILE A 11 1.04 24.36 -5.69
CA ILE A 11 0.55 23.74 -6.93
C ILE A 11 -0.99 23.83 -6.92
N GLU A 12 -1.62 24.10 -8.07
CA GLU A 12 -3.08 24.09 -8.18
C GLU A 12 -3.63 22.68 -7.90
N LEU A 13 -4.77 22.61 -7.19
CA LEU A 13 -5.31 21.35 -6.68
C LEU A 13 -5.60 20.34 -7.79
N LYS A 14 -6.05 20.83 -8.95
CA LYS A 14 -6.26 20.02 -10.16
C LYS A 14 -5.00 19.28 -10.59
N PHE A 15 -3.85 19.97 -10.67
CA PHE A 15 -2.58 19.34 -11.03
C PHE A 15 -2.10 18.38 -9.94
N ALA A 16 -2.30 18.72 -8.66
CA ALA A 16 -1.94 17.85 -7.56
C ALA A 16 -2.68 16.50 -7.61
N VAL A 17 -3.99 16.51 -7.92
CA VAL A 17 -4.82 15.31 -8.06
C VAL A 17 -4.34 14.42 -9.20
N VAL A 18 -4.00 15.01 -10.35
CA VAL A 18 -3.45 14.28 -11.49
C VAL A 18 -2.10 13.63 -11.13
N ILE A 19 -1.20 14.39 -10.50
CA ILE A 19 0.12 13.88 -10.07
C ILE A 19 -0.06 12.72 -9.09
N ILE A 20 -0.92 12.88 -8.07
CA ILE A 20 -1.20 11.83 -7.09
C ILE A 20 -1.72 10.57 -7.79
N GLY A 21 -2.71 10.71 -8.69
CA GLY A 21 -3.24 9.57 -9.44
C GLY A 21 -2.15 8.79 -10.19
N PHE A 22 -1.23 9.48 -10.87
CA PHE A 22 -0.11 8.82 -11.57
C PHE A 22 0.88 8.16 -10.60
N VAL A 23 1.28 8.87 -9.54
CA VAL A 23 2.22 8.33 -8.55
C VAL A 23 1.65 7.09 -7.88
N ASP A 24 0.37 7.11 -7.51
CA ASP A 24 -0.27 5.97 -6.84
C ASP A 24 -0.45 4.76 -7.76
N ILE A 25 -0.67 4.96 -9.06
CA ILE A 25 -0.64 3.86 -10.05
C ILE A 25 0.74 3.21 -10.05
N ILE A 26 1.81 4.01 -10.15
CA ILE A 26 3.19 3.48 -10.17
C ILE A 26 3.49 2.73 -8.88
N LEU A 27 3.17 3.32 -7.72
CA LEU A 27 3.37 2.68 -6.43
C LEU A 27 2.56 1.39 -6.28
N SER A 28 1.34 1.35 -6.82
CA SER A 28 0.48 0.15 -6.77
C SER A 28 1.05 -0.98 -7.62
N VAL A 29 1.55 -0.68 -8.81
CA VAL A 29 2.22 -1.65 -9.68
C VAL A 29 3.50 -2.16 -9.03
N LEU A 30 4.34 -1.25 -8.51
CA LEU A 30 5.58 -1.63 -7.81
C LEU A 30 5.30 -2.52 -6.59
N CYS A 31 4.26 -2.19 -5.81
CA CYS A 31 3.84 -2.98 -4.66
C CYS A 31 3.42 -4.40 -5.08
N GLY A 32 2.57 -4.52 -6.11
CA GLY A 32 2.13 -5.81 -6.64
C GLY A 32 3.27 -6.64 -7.23
N CYS A 33 4.25 -6.00 -7.87
CA CYS A 33 5.41 -6.67 -8.45
C CYS A 33 6.45 -7.08 -7.40
N TYR A 34 6.62 -6.34 -6.30
CA TYR A 34 7.69 -6.56 -5.32
C TYR A 34 7.34 -7.60 -4.25
N LEU A 35 6.11 -7.57 -3.72
CA LEU A 35 5.65 -8.49 -2.67
C LEU A 35 5.76 -10.00 -2.97
N PRO A 36 5.54 -10.51 -4.20
CA PRO A 36 5.71 -11.95 -4.47
C PRO A 36 7.16 -12.43 -4.38
N TRP A 37 8.14 -11.51 -4.32
CA TRP A 37 9.56 -11.85 -4.18
C TRP A 37 10.05 -11.91 -2.74
N LEU A 38 9.19 -11.66 -1.75
CA LEU A 38 9.47 -11.97 -0.34
C LEU A 38 9.43 -13.49 -0.11
N ARG A 39 10.37 -14.20 -0.72
CA ARG A 39 10.57 -15.64 -0.53
C ARG A 39 11.03 -15.90 0.90
N ARG A 40 10.43 -16.90 1.56
CA ARG A 40 10.81 -17.33 2.91
C ARG A 40 11.55 -18.65 2.88
N VAL A 41 12.48 -18.78 3.82
CA VAL A 41 13.30 -19.98 4.04
C VAL A 41 12.61 -20.87 5.08
N VAL A 42 12.43 -22.16 4.76
CA VAL A 42 11.64 -23.14 5.56
C VAL A 42 12.04 -23.17 7.04
N GLU A 43 13.33 -23.11 7.35
CA GLU A 43 13.85 -23.35 8.71
C GLU A 43 13.46 -22.28 9.74
N ALA A 44 13.27 -21.01 9.34
CA ALA A 44 12.96 -19.93 10.28
C ALA A 44 11.57 -20.06 10.93
N ASP A 45 10.62 -20.72 10.25
CA ASP A 45 9.30 -21.02 10.81
C ASP A 45 9.27 -22.37 11.54
N TYR A 46 10.19 -23.30 11.25
CA TYR A 46 10.28 -24.60 11.94
C TYR A 46 11.00 -24.47 13.29
N GLU A 47 12.10 -23.71 13.35
CA GLU A 47 12.82 -23.42 14.60
C GLU A 47 12.00 -22.55 15.57
N SER A 48 11.02 -21.78 15.08
CA SER A 48 10.11 -21.01 15.94
C SER A 48 9.07 -21.87 16.68
N TRP A 49 8.95 -23.16 16.34
CA TRP A 49 8.05 -24.11 16.98
C TRP A 49 8.79 -25.16 17.82
N THR A 50 10.07 -25.36 17.55
CA THR A 50 10.90 -26.31 18.29
C THR A 50 12.29 -25.72 18.49
N GLU A 51 12.59 -25.35 19.74
CA GLU A 51 13.99 -25.30 20.20
C GLU A 51 14.67 -26.63 19.79
N ALA A 52 15.63 -26.58 18.88
CA ALA A 52 16.91 -27.29 18.97
C ALA A 52 17.62 -27.38 17.61
N THR A 53 18.90 -27.00 17.65
CA THR A 53 20.02 -27.53 16.86
C THR A 53 20.14 -27.16 15.37
N ALA A 54 20.87 -26.07 15.15
CA ALA A 54 22.00 -25.93 14.23
C ALA A 54 22.26 -27.08 13.24
N GLY A 55 22.00 -26.82 11.96
CA GLY A 55 22.45 -27.64 10.83
C GLY A 55 23.14 -26.79 9.76
N PHE A 56 24.46 -26.94 9.66
CA PHE A 56 25.38 -26.21 8.79
C PHE A 56 25.39 -26.77 7.35
N PHE A 57 24.24 -26.85 6.68
CA PHE A 57 24.16 -27.37 5.30
C PHE A 57 23.59 -26.35 4.29
N LYS A 58 24.22 -26.37 3.12
CA LYS A 58 24.06 -25.45 2.00
C LYS A 58 22.64 -25.58 1.42
N LYS A 59 21.77 -24.60 1.73
CA LYS A 59 20.35 -24.55 1.33
C LYS A 59 20.16 -24.55 -0.19
N SER A 60 19.27 -25.41 -0.67
CA SER A 60 18.85 -25.45 -2.08
C SER A 60 17.63 -24.55 -2.30
N VAL A 61 17.40 -24.09 -3.54
CA VAL A 61 16.25 -23.25 -3.90
C VAL A 61 14.90 -23.96 -3.69
N GLU A 62 14.91 -25.29 -3.55
CA GLU A 62 13.74 -26.14 -3.33
C GLU A 62 13.20 -26.04 -1.89
N ASP A 63 13.98 -25.50 -0.95
CA ASP A 63 13.61 -25.32 0.46
C ASP A 63 12.92 -23.97 0.74
N MET A 64 12.14 -23.47 -0.22
CA MET A 64 11.35 -22.24 -0.08
C MET A 64 9.85 -22.55 -0.22
N TYR A 65 9.10 -22.48 0.88
CA TYR A 65 7.64 -22.61 0.86
C TYR A 65 6.97 -21.25 0.99
N VAL A 66 5.84 -21.07 0.28
CA VAL A 66 4.99 -19.90 0.46
C VAL A 66 4.01 -20.20 1.60
N ASN A 67 4.12 -19.48 2.71
CA ASN A 67 3.15 -19.57 3.81
C ASN A 67 1.73 -19.32 3.27
N ARG A 68 0.82 -20.30 3.41
CA ARG A 68 -0.55 -20.22 2.85
C ARG A 68 -1.29 -18.97 3.30
N PHE A 69 -1.11 -18.54 4.55
CA PHE A 69 -1.71 -17.31 5.05
C PHE A 69 -1.13 -16.07 4.37
N GLY A 70 0.20 -15.99 4.28
CA GLY A 70 0.87 -14.90 3.57
C GLY A 70 0.54 -14.83 2.08
N TYR A 71 0.39 -15.99 1.43
CA TYR A 71 -0.05 -16.09 0.03
C TYR A 71 -1.48 -15.57 -0.14
N THR A 72 -2.41 -15.96 0.75
CA THR A 72 -3.79 -15.46 0.72
C THR A 72 -3.85 -13.95 0.93
N MET A 73 -3.07 -13.40 1.88
CA MET A 73 -2.97 -11.95 2.07
C MET A 73 -2.40 -11.24 0.84
N TYR A 74 -1.42 -11.84 0.16
CA TYR A 74 -0.87 -11.32 -1.08
C TYR A 74 -1.90 -11.30 -2.22
N VAL A 75 -2.63 -12.41 -2.45
CA VAL A 75 -3.67 -12.47 -3.49
C VAL A 75 -4.76 -11.42 -3.21
N PHE A 76 -5.18 -11.29 -1.94
CA PHE A 76 -6.17 -10.28 -1.56
C PHE A 76 -5.66 -8.86 -1.80
N LEU A 77 -4.41 -8.57 -1.44
CA LEU A 77 -3.78 -7.29 -1.71
C LEU A 77 -3.69 -7.01 -3.22
N LEU A 78 -3.37 -8.01 -4.06
CA LEU A 78 -3.31 -7.85 -5.51
C LEU A 78 -4.67 -7.44 -6.08
N VAL A 79 -5.77 -8.05 -5.63
CA VAL A 79 -7.12 -7.65 -6.02
C VAL A 79 -7.39 -6.19 -5.66
N VAL A 80 -7.04 -5.79 -4.43
CA VAL A 80 -7.21 -4.39 -3.98
C VAL A 80 -6.35 -3.43 -4.79
N LEU A 81 -5.11 -3.79 -5.14
CA LEU A 81 -4.22 -2.98 -5.96
C LEU A 81 -4.80 -2.76 -7.37
N VAL A 82 -5.36 -3.80 -8.00
CA VAL A 82 -6.01 -3.67 -9.32
C VAL A 82 -7.22 -2.73 -9.24
N LEU A 83 -8.07 -2.90 -8.24
CA LEU A 83 -9.21 -2.00 -8.01
C LEU A 83 -8.77 -0.56 -7.75
N HIS A 84 -7.69 -0.39 -6.99
CA HIS A 84 -7.12 0.92 -6.68
C HIS A 84 -6.52 1.60 -7.91
N VAL A 85 -5.86 0.86 -8.81
CA VAL A 85 -5.41 1.39 -10.11
C VAL A 85 -6.60 1.91 -10.92
N GLY A 86 -7.70 1.15 -10.99
CA GLY A 86 -8.93 1.61 -11.62
C GLY A 86 -9.47 2.89 -10.97
N ALA A 87 -9.44 2.97 -9.64
CA ALA A 87 -9.86 4.15 -8.90
C ALA A 87 -8.95 5.36 -9.11
N CYS A 88 -7.64 5.17 -9.29
CA CYS A 88 -6.69 6.23 -9.63
C CYS A 88 -6.95 6.77 -11.03
N ILE A 89 -7.33 5.92 -11.99
CA ILE A 89 -7.75 6.37 -13.33
C ILE A 89 -9.00 7.24 -13.22
N LEU A 90 -10.00 6.82 -12.45
CA LEU A 90 -11.21 7.63 -12.20
C LEU A 90 -10.88 8.97 -11.52
N LEU A 91 -9.93 8.98 -10.59
CA LEU A 91 -9.42 10.20 -9.97
C LEU A 91 -8.79 11.15 -11.00
N ILE A 92 -7.94 10.64 -11.90
CA ILE A 92 -7.33 11.45 -12.96
C ILE A 92 -8.41 12.02 -13.89
N VAL A 93 -9.37 11.19 -14.31
CA VAL A 93 -10.49 11.64 -15.15
C VAL A 93 -11.37 12.67 -14.44
N SER A 94 -11.48 12.59 -13.10
CA SER A 94 -12.21 13.59 -12.31
C SER A 94 -11.60 14.99 -12.38
N ALA A 95 -10.34 15.14 -12.78
CA ALA A 95 -9.71 16.45 -12.96
C ALA A 95 -10.31 17.26 -14.12
N ASP A 96 -10.92 16.60 -15.11
CA ASP A 96 -11.54 17.20 -16.28
C ASP A 96 -13.06 16.95 -16.36
N SER A 97 -13.62 16.18 -15.42
CA SER A 97 -15.03 15.82 -15.38
C SER A 97 -15.78 16.61 -14.31
N SER A 98 -17.03 16.98 -14.61
CA SER A 98 -17.94 17.56 -13.61
C SER A 98 -18.55 16.53 -12.65
N GLN A 99 -18.33 15.23 -12.89
CA GLN A 99 -18.91 14.16 -12.09
C GLN A 99 -18.10 13.87 -10.83
N LYS A 100 -18.52 14.51 -9.72
CA LYS A 100 -17.87 14.47 -8.40
C LYS A 100 -17.75 13.06 -7.80
N LEU A 101 -18.69 12.16 -8.12
CA LEU A 101 -18.72 10.79 -7.61
C LEU A 101 -17.57 9.91 -8.11
N MET A 102 -16.87 10.32 -9.17
CA MET A 102 -15.72 9.58 -9.71
C MET A 102 -14.54 9.50 -8.72
N ILE A 103 -14.52 10.37 -7.70
CA ILE A 103 -13.47 10.43 -6.68
C ILE A 103 -13.69 9.40 -5.55
N ALA A 104 -14.95 9.07 -5.24
CA ALA A 104 -15.29 8.20 -4.11
C ALA A 104 -14.60 6.80 -4.14
N PRO A 105 -14.49 6.13 -5.31
CA PRO A 105 -13.73 4.89 -5.42
C PRO A 105 -12.27 5.02 -4.98
N TYR A 106 -11.61 6.16 -5.24
CA TYR A 106 -10.22 6.38 -4.83
C TYR A 106 -10.13 6.47 -3.31
N ILE A 107 -10.99 7.28 -2.68
CA ILE A 107 -11.01 7.45 -1.22
C ILE A 107 -11.22 6.09 -0.52
N ALA A 108 -12.16 5.28 -1.02
CA ALA A 108 -12.45 3.95 -0.46
C ALA A 108 -11.28 2.98 -0.65
N THR A 109 -10.75 2.87 -1.87
CA THR A 109 -9.66 1.92 -2.19
C THR A 109 -8.33 2.32 -1.56
N ALA A 110 -8.03 3.62 -1.43
CA ALA A 110 -6.84 4.12 -0.74
C ALA A 110 -6.86 3.74 0.74
N LEU A 111 -8.01 3.89 1.41
CA LEU A 111 -8.17 3.48 2.80
C LEU A 111 -8.05 1.97 2.98
N MET A 112 -8.72 1.18 2.13
CA MET A 112 -8.61 -0.29 2.17
C MET A 112 -7.18 -0.76 1.94
N ARG A 113 -6.49 -0.20 0.95
CA ARG A 113 -5.07 -0.49 0.65
C ARG A 113 -4.18 -0.15 1.84
N PHE A 114 -4.38 1.00 2.46
CA PHE A 114 -3.62 1.42 3.63
C PHE A 114 -3.78 0.45 4.80
N VAL A 115 -5.02 0.07 5.13
CA VAL A 115 -5.31 -0.90 6.21
C VAL A 115 -4.67 -2.26 5.91
N LEU A 116 -4.76 -2.75 4.67
CA LEU A 116 -4.18 -4.04 4.30
C LEU A 116 -2.66 -4.06 4.34
N LEU A 117 -2.01 -3.02 3.81
CA LEU A 117 -0.57 -2.89 3.88
C LEU A 117 -0.12 -2.81 5.34
N LEU A 118 -0.83 -2.06 6.19
CA LEU A 118 -0.53 -1.98 7.62
C LEU A 118 -0.63 -3.35 8.30
N LEU A 119 -1.67 -4.14 7.99
CA LEU A 119 -1.82 -5.50 8.51
C LEU A 119 -0.70 -6.42 8.04
N ILE A 120 -0.34 -6.37 6.75
CA ILE A 120 0.75 -7.18 6.18
C ILE A 120 2.09 -6.82 6.81
N VAL A 121 2.40 -5.53 6.95
CA VAL A 121 3.68 -5.10 7.54
C VAL A 121 3.72 -5.36 9.04
N THR A 122 2.61 -5.20 9.77
CA THR A 122 2.52 -5.57 11.19
C THR A 122 2.74 -7.08 11.36
N TRP A 123 2.16 -7.88 10.47
CA TRP A 123 2.39 -9.32 10.45
C TRP A 123 3.85 -9.67 10.14
N ILE A 124 4.47 -9.02 9.15
CA ILE A 124 5.90 -9.18 8.86
C ILE A 124 6.75 -8.79 10.08
N ALA A 125 6.45 -7.66 10.74
CA ALA A 125 7.19 -7.18 11.91
C ALA A 125 7.09 -8.14 13.10
N THR A 126 5.89 -8.67 13.35
CA THR A 126 5.64 -9.63 14.45
C THR A 126 6.25 -11.01 14.19
N LYS A 127 6.42 -11.41 12.92
CA LYS A 127 6.97 -12.73 12.56
C LYS A 127 8.45 -12.75 12.21
N SER A 128 8.99 -11.66 11.67
CA SER A 128 10.31 -11.69 11.00
C SER A 128 11.46 -11.19 11.88
N PHE A 129 11.21 -10.77 13.12
CA PHE A 129 12.17 -10.16 14.07
C PHE A 129 12.98 -8.95 13.55
N ASP A 130 12.87 -8.59 12.27
CA ASP A 130 13.37 -7.33 11.69
C ASP A 130 12.34 -6.21 11.84
N CYS A 131 12.23 -5.74 13.08
CA CYS A 131 11.32 -4.70 13.49
C CYS A 131 11.75 -3.32 12.98
N THR A 132 13.05 -3.04 12.85
CA THR A 132 13.56 -1.72 12.43
C THR A 132 13.18 -1.40 10.99
N THR A 133 13.48 -2.28 10.03
CA THR A 133 13.13 -2.05 8.61
C THR A 133 11.63 -1.94 8.41
N SER A 134 10.86 -2.77 9.13
CA SER A 134 9.40 -2.77 9.09
C SER A 134 8.80 -1.46 9.61
N TYR A 135 9.31 -0.89 10.72
CA TYR A 135 8.82 0.38 11.25
C TYR A 135 9.13 1.57 10.34
N TRP A 136 10.29 1.58 9.69
CA TRP A 136 10.60 2.61 8.69
C TRP A 136 9.65 2.54 7.49
N LEU A 137 9.34 1.34 6.99
CA LEU A 137 8.36 1.17 5.91
C LEU A 137 6.95 1.63 6.32
N ILE A 138 6.52 1.33 7.55
CA ILE A 138 5.23 1.83 8.07
C ILE A 138 5.25 3.36 8.15
N GLY A 139 6.26 3.95 8.80
CA GLY A 139 6.37 5.40 8.99
C GLY A 139 6.46 6.17 7.67
N LEU A 140 7.24 5.67 6.71
CA LEU A 140 7.37 6.26 5.38
C LEU A 140 6.13 6.06 4.52
N SER A 141 5.27 5.08 4.80
CA SER A 141 4.00 4.89 4.08
C SER A 141 2.87 5.78 4.61
N LEU A 142 2.88 6.08 5.91
CA LEU A 142 1.86 6.89 6.60
C LEU A 142 1.82 8.34 6.14
N ALA A 143 2.99 8.99 6.00
CA ALA A 143 3.03 10.41 5.64
C ALA A 143 2.55 10.68 4.20
N PRO A 144 3.00 9.94 3.16
CA PRO A 144 2.48 10.08 1.80
C PRO A 144 1.01 9.67 1.69
N ALA A 145 0.58 8.60 2.37
CA ALA A 145 -0.82 8.17 2.33
C ALA A 145 -1.74 9.24 2.93
N GLY A 146 -1.36 9.82 4.07
CA GLY A 146 -2.10 10.93 4.67
C GLY A 146 -2.15 12.17 3.77
N TYR A 147 -1.02 12.50 3.13
CA TYR A 147 -0.96 13.62 2.19
C TYR A 147 -1.86 13.41 0.98
N PHE A 148 -1.75 12.27 0.30
CA PHE A 148 -2.56 11.97 -0.89
C PHE A 148 -4.05 11.97 -0.58
N TRP A 149 -4.42 11.35 0.55
CA TRP A 149 -5.81 11.31 1.00
C TRP A 149 -6.36 12.70 1.27
N LEU A 150 -5.62 13.55 2.02
CA LEU A 150 -6.05 14.92 2.30
C LEU A 150 -6.20 15.74 1.03
N THR A 151 -5.27 15.64 0.07
CA THR A 151 -5.38 16.36 -1.21
C THR A 151 -6.61 15.96 -2.00
N VAL A 152 -6.92 14.66 -2.06
CA VAL A 152 -8.10 14.17 -2.79
C VAL A 152 -9.40 14.52 -2.08
N VAL A 153 -9.42 14.50 -0.74
CA VAL A 153 -10.57 14.98 0.04
C VAL A 153 -10.78 16.48 -0.16
N SER A 154 -9.71 17.29 -0.17
CA SER A 154 -9.80 18.71 -0.52
C SER A 154 -10.42 18.91 -1.89
N TRP A 155 -10.02 18.11 -2.89
CA TRP A 155 -10.55 18.17 -4.24
C TRP A 155 -12.04 17.79 -4.30
N TYR A 156 -12.43 16.76 -3.56
CA TYR A 156 -13.83 16.37 -3.45
C TYR A 156 -14.68 17.48 -2.83
N MET A 157 -14.19 18.14 -1.77
CA MET A 157 -14.90 19.21 -1.06
C MET A 157 -15.00 20.51 -1.87
N GLU A 158 -13.93 20.92 -2.57
CA GLU A 158 -13.93 22.13 -3.40
C GLU A 158 -14.88 22.01 -4.59
N ASN A 159 -14.95 20.82 -5.19
CA ASN A 159 -15.92 20.58 -6.25
C ASN A 159 -17.34 20.42 -5.72
N ASP A 160 -17.58 20.21 -4.42
CA ASP A 160 -18.92 20.05 -3.87
C ASP A 160 -19.66 21.37 -3.61
N SER A 161 -18.91 22.44 -3.30
CA SER A 161 -19.40 23.82 -3.17
C SER A 161 -19.70 24.49 -4.51
#